data_AF-A0A536Y789-F1
#
_entry.id   AF-A0A536Y789-F1
#
_cell.length_a   1.000
_cell.length_b   1.000
_cell.length_c   1.000
_cell.angle_alpha   90.00
_cell.angle_beta   90.00
_cell.angle_gamma   90.00
#
_symmetry.space_group_name_H-M   'P 1'
#
loop_
_entity.id
_entity.type
_entity.pdbx_description
1 polymer ?
#
loop_
_entity_poly.entity_id
_entity_poly.type
_entity_poly.pdbx_seq_one_letter_code
_entity_poly.pdbx_strand_id
1 'polypeptide(L)'
;MPRFLDNRNTLGLVFMLPAGVLLLLFLTYPLGLGTWLGFTDAKIGRAGEWIGIENFQFLIGDSVARLSLFNTLFYTTVASAL
;
A
#
# COMPACT_ATOMS: atom_id res chain seq x y z
N MET A 1 10.98 39.54 -4.60
CA MET A 1 10.87 38.07 -4.76
C MET A 1 12.12 37.61 -5.51
N PRO A 2 12.87 36.54 -5.15
CA PRO A 2 12.56 35.45 -4.23
C PRO A 2 13.77 34.97 -3.36
N ARG A 3 13.83 35.33 -2.07
CA ARG A 3 14.83 34.76 -1.12
C ARG A 3 14.64 33.25 -0.87
N PHE A 4 13.51 32.70 -1.34
CA PHE A 4 13.15 31.28 -1.21
C PHE A 4 13.88 30.37 -2.20
N LEU A 5 14.29 30.86 -3.38
CA LEU A 5 15.02 30.04 -4.37
C LEU A 5 16.54 30.05 -4.14
N ASP A 6 17.06 31.02 -3.37
CA ASP A 6 18.48 31.06 -2.96
C ASP A 6 18.80 30.03 -1.86
N ASN A 7 17.78 29.52 -1.16
CA ASN A 7 17.98 28.50 -0.14
C ASN A 7 18.14 27.12 -0.77
N ARG A 8 19.34 26.54 -0.63
CA ARG A 8 19.68 25.19 -1.12
C ARG A 8 18.68 24.12 -0.71
N ASN A 9 18.13 24.20 0.52
CA ASN A 9 17.15 23.22 0.99
C ASN A 9 15.81 23.36 0.27
N THR A 10 15.35 24.59 0.05
CA THR A 10 14.10 24.85 -0.67
C THR A 10 14.22 24.45 -2.14
N LEU A 11 15.36 24.73 -2.78
CA LEU A 11 15.61 24.35 -4.16
C LEU A 11 15.69 22.81 -4.32
N GLY A 12 16.34 22.13 -3.38
CA GLY A 12 16.40 20.67 -3.34
C GLY A 12 15.00 20.04 -3.19
N LEU A 13 14.18 20.57 -2.28
CA LEU A 13 12.79 20.12 -2.12
C LEU A 13 11.98 20.31 -3.40
N VAL A 14 12.02 21.50 -4.01
CA VAL A 14 11.29 21.79 -5.26
C VAL A 14 11.74 20.87 -6.40
N PHE A 15 13.02 20.51 -6.46
CA PHE A 15 13.53 19.58 -7.47
C PHE A 15 13.08 18.13 -7.23
N MET A 16 12.95 17.72 -5.97
CA MET A 16 12.44 16.40 -5.60
C MET A 16 10.91 16.30 -5.69
N LEU A 17 10.18 17.40 -5.55
CA LEU A 17 8.71 17.43 -5.51
C LEU A 17 8.05 16.69 -6.69
N PRO A 18 8.46 16.86 -7.96
CA PRO A 18 7.84 16.13 -9.06
C PRO A 18 7.92 14.62 -8.90
N ALA A 19 9.11 14.10 -8.54
CA ALA A 19 9.29 12.67 -8.30
C ALA A 19 8.54 12.21 -7.05
N GLY A 20 8.58 12.99 -5.97
CA GLY A 20 7.86 12.68 -4.73
C GLY A 20 6.35 12.64 -4.91
N VAL A 21 5.78 13.58 -5.66
CA VAL A 21 4.35 13.62 -6.00
C VAL A 21 3.98 12.40 -6.84
N LEU A 22 4.78 12.07 -7.87
CA LEU A 22 4.54 10.87 -8.67
C LEU A 22 4.59 9.60 -7.81
N LEU A 23 5.60 9.45 -6.96
CA LEU A 23 5.70 8.31 -6.06
C LEU A 23 4.50 8.22 -5.13
N LEU A 24 4.10 9.32 -4.49
CA LEU A 24 2.94 9.34 -3.59
C LEU A 24 1.66 8.98 -4.33
N LEU A 25 1.40 9.57 -5.49
CA LEU A 25 0.19 9.26 -6.26
C LEU A 25 0.15 7.80 -6.69
N PHE A 26 1.21 7.32 -7.33
CA PHE A 26 1.25 5.97 -7.90
C PHE A 26 1.46 4.87 -6.87
N LEU A 27 1.96 5.18 -5.67
CA LEU A 27 2.07 4.22 -4.57
C LEU A 27 0.80 4.22 -3.73
N THR A 28 0.37 5.40 -3.25
CA THR A 28 -0.74 5.51 -2.30
C THR A 28 -2.07 5.23 -2.95
N TYR A 29 -2.29 5.62 -4.21
CA TYR A 29 -3.55 5.35 -4.90
C TYR A 29 -3.87 3.84 -5.01
N PRO A 30 -3.01 2.99 -5.63
CA PRO A 30 -3.32 1.56 -5.74
C PRO A 30 -3.32 0.86 -4.37
N LEU A 31 -2.49 1.27 -3.41
CA LEU A 31 -2.53 0.72 -2.05
C LEU A 31 -3.85 1.06 -1.34
N GLY A 32 -4.29 2.31 -1.41
CA GLY A 32 -5.55 2.76 -0.82
C GLY A 32 -6.74 2.10 -1.49
N LEU A 33 -6.74 2.05 -2.84
CA LEU A 33 -7.77 1.36 -3.61
C LEU A 33 -7.82 -0.14 -3.30
N GLY A 34 -6.67 -0.82 -3.28
CA GLY A 34 -6.59 -2.24 -2.93
C GLY A 34 -7.10 -2.52 -1.51
N THR A 35 -6.75 -1.64 -0.55
CA THR A 35 -7.26 -1.71 0.82
C THR A 35 -8.78 -1.53 0.86
N TRP A 36 -9.31 -0.52 0.17
CA TRP A 36 -10.74 -0.27 0.05
C TRP A 36 -11.48 -1.48 -0.57
N LEU A 37 -10.94 -2.05 -1.64
CA LEU A 37 -11.51 -3.22 -2.32
C LEU A 37 -11.59 -4.43 -1.39
N GLY A 38 -10.65 -4.58 -0.44
CA GLY A 38 -10.68 -5.62 0.59
C GLY A 38 -11.93 -5.58 1.48
N PHE A 39 -12.61 -4.44 1.58
CA PHE A 39 -13.89 -4.28 2.30
C PHE A 39 -15.13 -4.40 1.40
N THR A 40 -14.96 -4.81 0.13
CA THR A 40 -16.04 -4.91 -0.86
C THR A 40 -16.11 -6.29 -1.52
N ASP A 41 -17.28 -6.69 -2.05
CA ASP A 41 -17.43 -7.85 -2.96
C ASP A 41 -17.17 -7.43 -4.43
N ALA A 42 -16.09 -6.68 -4.67
CA ALA A 42 -15.73 -6.25 -6.02
C ALA A 42 -15.23 -7.43 -6.86
N LYS A 43 -15.81 -7.59 -8.05
CA LYS A 43 -15.41 -8.63 -9.03
C LYS A 43 -15.14 -7.97 -10.38
N ILE A 44 -14.29 -8.59 -11.20
CA ILE A 44 -13.99 -8.06 -12.52
C ILE A 44 -15.29 -7.91 -13.31
N GLY A 45 -15.58 -6.70 -13.78
CA GLY A 45 -16.81 -6.39 -14.52
C GLY A 45 -18.06 -6.14 -13.67
N ARG A 46 -17.97 -6.21 -12.32
CA ARG A 46 -19.07 -5.89 -11.41
C ARG A 46 -18.62 -4.87 -10.37
N ALA A 47 -19.39 -3.79 -10.21
CA ALA A 47 -19.16 -2.84 -9.13
C ALA A 47 -19.28 -3.56 -7.77
N GLY A 48 -18.26 -3.37 -6.91
CA GLY A 48 -18.25 -3.96 -5.57
C GLY A 48 -19.23 -3.25 -4.64
N GLU A 49 -19.95 -4.05 -3.86
CA GLU A 49 -20.76 -3.58 -2.74
C GLU A 49 -19.93 -3.66 -1.45
N TRP A 50 -20.15 -2.73 -0.52
CA TRP A 50 -19.46 -2.74 0.76
C TRP A 50 -19.98 -3.88 1.64
N ILE A 51 -19.06 -4.75 2.07
CA ILE A 51 -19.34 -5.95 2.89
C ILE A 51 -18.60 -5.92 4.23
N GLY A 52 -18.07 -4.76 4.62
CA GLY A 52 -17.32 -4.62 5.86
C GLY A 52 -16.10 -5.55 5.91
N ILE A 53 -16.00 -6.37 6.96
CA ILE A 53 -14.80 -7.21 7.22
C ILE A 53 -14.95 -8.68 6.81
N GLU A 54 -16.02 -9.04 6.09
CA GLU A 54 -16.34 -10.43 5.75
C GLU A 54 -15.19 -11.15 5.02
N ASN A 55 -14.52 -10.47 4.08
CA ASN A 55 -13.32 -11.00 3.40
C ASN A 55 -12.20 -11.35 4.39
N PHE A 56 -11.98 -10.52 5.41
CA PHE A 56 -10.94 -10.77 6.40
C PHE A 56 -11.31 -11.92 7.34
N GLN A 57 -12.57 -12.03 7.74
CA GLN A 57 -13.07 -13.16 8.52
C GLN A 57 -12.90 -14.48 7.76
N PHE A 58 -13.20 -14.47 6.45
CA PHE A 58 -12.96 -15.60 5.56
C PHE A 58 -11.48 -16.01 5.54
N LEU A 59 -10.57 -15.05 5.32
CA LEU A 59 -9.12 -15.31 5.27
C LEU A 59 -8.55 -15.82 6.61
N ILE A 60 -9.08 -15.36 7.75
CA ILE A 60 -8.67 -15.86 9.06
C ILE A 60 -9.08 -17.33 9.26
N GLY A 61 -10.24 -17.74 8.73
CA GLY A 61 -10.69 -19.12 8.76
C GLY A 61 -9.88 -20.05 7.84
N ASP A 62 -9.40 -19.51 6.72
CA ASP A 62 -8.67 -20.25 5.69
C ASP A 62 -7.32 -20.79 6.21
N SER A 63 -7.12 -22.10 6.15
CA SER A 63 -5.89 -22.77 6.61
C SER A 63 -4.71 -22.52 5.67
N VAL A 64 -4.96 -22.42 4.35
CA VAL A 64 -3.93 -22.16 3.34
C VAL A 64 -3.44 -20.72 3.47
N ALA A 65 -4.36 -19.75 3.58
CA ALA A 65 -4.00 -18.35 3.76
C ALA A 65 -3.12 -18.14 5.00
N ARG A 66 -3.50 -18.72 6.14
CA ARG A 66 -2.71 -18.65 7.39
C ARG A 66 -1.36 -19.33 7.27
N LEU A 67 -1.30 -20.51 6.66
CA LEU A 67 -0.03 -21.23 6.46
C LEU A 67 0.92 -20.43 5.56
N SER A 68 0.42 -19.88 4.45
CA SER A 68 1.20 -19.02 3.56
C SER A 68 1.72 -17.78 4.27
N LEU A 69 0.88 -17.09 5.04
CA LEU A 69 1.29 -15.92 5.84
C LEU A 69 2.37 -16.28 6.86
N PHE A 70 2.20 -17.39 7.59
CA PHE A 70 3.21 -17.86 8.54
C PHE A 70 4.54 -18.18 7.85
N ASN A 71 4.51 -18.91 6.74
CA ASN A 71 5.70 -19.27 5.99
C ASN A 71 6.45 -18.02 5.49
N THR A 72 5.75 -17.05 4.93
CA THR A 72 6.37 -15.79 4.48
C THR A 72 7.05 -15.07 5.63
N LEU A 73 6.36 -14.88 6.76
CA LEU A 73 6.93 -14.21 7.92
C LEU A 73 8.12 -14.98 8.50
N PHE A 74 8.01 -16.30 8.61
CA PHE A 74 9.08 -17.17 9.09
C PHE A 74 10.33 -17.06 8.20
N TYR A 75 10.17 -17.23 6.89
CA TYR A 75 11.30 -17.15 5.95
C TYR A 75 11.93 -15.76 5.92
N THR A 76 11.14 -14.69 5.88
CA THR A 76 11.69 -13.32 5.93
C THR A 76 12.44 -13.07 7.23
N THR A 77 11.90 -13.51 8.36
CA THR A 77 12.55 -13.31 9.67
C THR A 77 13.88 -14.06 9.74
N VAL A 78 13.88 -15.35 9.39
CA VAL A 78 15.10 -16.18 9.41
C VAL A 78 16.14 -15.62 8.43
N ALA A 79 15.73 -15.26 7.21
CA ALA A 79 16.64 -14.70 6.20
C ALA A 79 17.19 -13.32 6.55
N SER A 80 16.49 -12.53 7.37
CA SER A 80 16.95 -11.19 7.79
C SER A 80 17.81 -11.23 9.07
N ALA A 81 17.64 -12.27 9.89
CA ALA A 81 18.35 -12.43 11.17
C ALA A 81 19.69 -13.19 11.04
N LEU A 82 19.83 -14.02 10.01
CA LEU A 82 21.08 -14.71 9.64
C LEU A 82 21.89 -13.87 8.65
#